data_AF-A0A519CMH0-F1
#
_entry.id   AF-A0A519CMH0-F1
#
_cell.length_a   1.000
_cell.length_b   1.000
_cell.length_c   1.000
_cell.angle_alpha   90.00
_cell.angle_beta   90.00
_cell.angle_gamma   90.00
#
_symmetry.space_group_name_H-M   'P 1'
#
loop_
_entity.id
_entity.type
_entity.pdbx_description
1 polymer ?
#
loop_
_entity_poly.entity_id
_entity_poly.type
_entity_poly.pdbx_seq_one_letter_code
_entity_poly.pdbx_strand_id
1 'polypeptide(L)'
;EYGFLTIANISGWIIAIQMGIVWIIATRTMDDDNKIELPWWGSMAWVGVGLIAAMSEVSWLPTVFTILLTGSAIYRGKVSFIPAMPIAFFFSLLVGLGNDANFVDLNSGEIFGWSAIATAFFTLSLSAMEMTDWLYSKCDEVDNEIEKWEMFSPSVQAGRDQISDALRMIGIVAFLFSFDIAVGIGPVIAAVWVTYIAIRKGNTNGLLLMPLLHGISIANCLSEAEIASAEIRQLVVGVLMAIEGGVLIYFSTQNDKVYDWQTFNWESDNDFLDFMDYLGMGGLLSAISGTWYAFEGTSIDSFSWLIMTVLFTMVAIQGFSKENDARWRRGFGGFGSLVTAFIFANTLDSEIFQALGYVFLGILGFGYGAMFSQRIGEEGEIYVADEQSQSGLLQATIANPVMETQVQGGLLQATKKIAAKEEEPPEIVEVIDDEVIEIEQPVPIIAPAEITAIHDGLIETADGFAIRLPGDVVQNILNSINNTPHEGFKPVLGFSPSGQVMLNFETE
;
A
#
# COMPACT_ATOMS: atom_id res chain seq x y z
N GLU A 1 -34.76 -4.61 43.21
CA GLU A 1 -35.52 -3.34 43.24
C GLU A 1 -34.92 -2.50 44.37
N TYR A 2 -34.15 -1.42 44.20
CA TYR A 2 -33.97 -0.49 43.07
C TYR A 2 -32.47 -0.25 42.83
N GLY A 3 -31.87 -0.83 41.76
CA GLY A 3 -30.44 -0.64 41.47
C GLY A 3 -30.11 0.71 40.80
N PHE A 4 -31.06 1.28 40.07
CA PHE A 4 -30.85 2.46 39.21
C PHE A 4 -31.06 3.81 39.93
N LEU A 5 -31.74 3.81 41.09
CA LEU A 5 -32.18 5.01 41.80
C LEU A 5 -31.57 5.12 43.20
N THR A 6 -30.26 4.92 43.32
CA THR A 6 -29.55 5.32 44.53
C THR A 6 -29.36 6.85 44.55
N ILE A 7 -29.23 7.44 45.74
CA ILE A 7 -28.92 8.87 45.89
C ILE A 7 -27.59 9.21 45.19
N ALA A 8 -26.62 8.28 45.19
CA ALA A 8 -25.36 8.44 44.48
C ALA A 8 -25.59 8.56 42.96
N ASN A 9 -26.32 7.62 42.33
CA ASN A 9 -26.61 7.67 40.90
C ASN A 9 -27.31 8.97 40.48
N ILE A 10 -28.32 9.39 41.24
CA ILE A 10 -29.06 10.64 40.98
C ILE A 10 -28.13 11.85 41.11
N SER A 11 -27.29 11.89 42.15
CA SER A 11 -26.32 12.98 42.33
C SER A 11 -25.25 13.01 41.23
N GLY A 12 -24.80 11.83 40.77
CA GLY A 12 -23.86 11.69 39.65
C GLY A 12 -24.44 12.24 38.35
N TRP A 13 -25.70 11.89 38.02
CA TRP A 13 -26.40 12.44 36.86
C TRP A 13 -26.57 13.96 36.95
N ILE A 14 -26.92 14.50 38.13
CA ILE A 14 -27.02 15.95 38.34
C ILE A 14 -25.67 16.64 38.11
N ILE A 15 -24.57 16.10 38.65
CA ILE A 15 -23.21 16.63 38.45
C ILE A 15 -22.81 16.55 36.97
N ALA A 16 -23.03 15.41 36.31
CA ALA A 16 -22.70 15.22 34.91
C ALA A 16 -23.46 16.19 33.99
N ILE A 17 -24.76 16.38 34.21
CA ILE A 17 -25.60 17.32 33.44
C ILE A 17 -25.17 18.77 33.73
N GLN A 18 -25.05 19.16 35.00
CA GLN A 18 -24.68 20.53 35.38
C GLN A 18 -23.30 20.90 34.82
N MET A 19 -22.30 20.02 35.00
CA MET A 19 -20.94 20.30 34.56
C MET A 19 -20.78 20.11 33.04
N GLY A 20 -21.63 19.32 32.40
CA GLY A 20 -21.73 19.24 30.94
C GLY A 20 -22.27 20.52 30.33
N ILE A 21 -23.30 21.13 30.95
CA ILE A 21 -23.78 22.47 30.58
C ILE A 21 -22.69 23.52 30.79
N VAL A 22 -21.98 23.50 31.92
CA VAL A 22 -20.83 24.41 32.17
C VAL A 22 -19.72 24.20 31.14
N TRP A 23 -19.43 22.97 30.74
CA TRP A 23 -18.45 22.67 29.69
C TRP A 23 -18.88 23.22 28.33
N ILE A 24 -20.13 23.01 27.92
CA ILE A 24 -20.67 23.57 26.67
C ILE A 24 -20.61 25.11 26.69
N ILE A 25 -20.98 25.75 27.81
CA ILE A 25 -20.90 27.22 27.97
C ILE A 25 -19.45 27.71 27.96
N ALA A 26 -18.53 27.03 28.65
CA ALA A 26 -17.10 27.34 28.65
C ALA A 26 -16.43 27.13 27.27
N THR A 27 -17.07 26.38 26.37
CA THR A 27 -16.63 26.19 24.98
C THR A 27 -17.34 27.05 23.95
N ARG A 28 -18.33 27.87 24.35
CA ARG A 28 -18.77 28.98 23.50
C ARG A 28 -17.69 30.04 23.52
N THR A 29 -17.25 30.47 22.35
CA THR A 29 -16.57 31.76 22.21
C THR A 29 -17.49 32.84 22.77
N MET A 30 -17.04 33.51 23.83
CA MET A 30 -17.61 34.80 24.19
C MET A 30 -16.96 35.83 23.29
N ASP A 31 -17.73 36.29 22.29
CA ASP A 31 -17.44 37.54 21.60
C ASP A 31 -17.45 38.71 22.63
N ASP A 32 -16.73 39.78 22.28
CA ASP A 32 -16.45 40.99 23.07
C ASP A 32 -15.56 40.87 24.32
N ASP A 33 -14.31 41.32 24.16
CA ASP A 33 -13.42 42.11 25.05
C ASP A 33 -13.18 41.74 26.53
N ASN A 34 -13.97 40.87 27.17
CA ASN A 34 -13.80 40.46 28.56
C ASN A 34 -13.51 38.96 28.66
N LYS A 35 -12.29 38.57 28.31
CA LYS A 35 -11.80 37.18 28.38
C LYS A 35 -11.74 36.66 29.81
N ILE A 36 -12.82 36.02 30.26
CA ILE A 36 -12.77 35.01 31.34
C ILE A 36 -12.77 33.64 30.67
N GLU A 37 -11.57 33.12 30.38
CA GLU A 37 -11.40 31.74 29.93
C GLU A 37 -11.78 30.79 31.07
N LEU A 38 -13.01 30.27 31.03
CA LEU A 38 -13.45 29.23 31.95
C LEU A 38 -12.64 27.95 31.67
N PRO A 39 -12.04 27.29 32.68
CA PRO A 39 -11.20 26.11 32.48
C PRO A 39 -12.04 24.90 32.02
N TRP A 40 -12.19 24.75 30.70
CA TRP A 40 -12.97 23.70 30.05
C TRP A 40 -12.54 22.28 30.44
N TRP A 41 -11.25 22.08 30.73
CA TRP A 41 -10.71 20.81 31.22
C TRP A 41 -11.24 20.46 32.62
N GLY A 42 -11.47 21.46 33.47
CA GLY A 42 -11.98 21.28 34.82
C GLY A 42 -13.45 20.86 34.82
N SER A 43 -14.28 21.49 33.98
CA SER A 43 -15.67 21.08 33.81
C SER A 43 -15.79 19.68 33.17
N MET A 44 -14.96 19.37 32.16
CA MET A 44 -14.87 18.03 31.57
C MET A 44 -14.47 16.96 32.60
N ALA A 45 -13.50 17.23 33.47
CA ALA A 45 -13.10 16.30 34.54
C ALA A 45 -14.25 16.02 35.52
N TRP A 46 -15.02 17.05 35.91
CA TRP A 46 -16.20 16.89 36.76
C TRP A 46 -17.37 16.18 36.08
N VAL A 47 -17.53 16.29 34.75
CA VAL A 47 -18.45 15.42 33.99
C VAL A 47 -18.05 13.96 34.15
N GLY A 48 -16.74 13.65 34.06
CA GLY A 48 -16.22 12.31 34.33
C GLY A 48 -16.55 11.79 35.73
N VAL A 49 -16.32 12.60 36.77
CA VAL A 49 -16.68 12.25 38.15
C VAL A 49 -18.19 12.01 38.31
N GLY A 50 -19.02 12.86 37.68
CA GLY A 50 -20.47 12.69 37.65
C GLY A 50 -20.89 11.37 36.97
N LEU A 51 -20.29 11.04 35.83
CA LEU A 51 -20.56 9.80 35.09
C LEU A 51 -20.13 8.55 35.87
N ILE A 52 -18.95 8.55 36.49
CA ILE A 52 -18.49 7.45 37.37
C ILE A 52 -19.46 7.22 38.54
N ALA A 53 -20.05 8.28 39.10
CA ALA A 53 -21.05 8.18 40.16
C ALA A 53 -22.47 7.83 39.65
N ALA A 54 -22.75 8.05 38.36
CA ALA A 54 -24.07 7.85 37.74
C ALA A 54 -24.26 6.45 37.14
N MET A 55 -23.19 5.90 36.55
CA MET A 55 -23.17 4.65 35.81
C MET A 55 -22.99 3.46 36.75
N SER A 56 -23.69 2.35 36.48
CA SER A 56 -23.50 1.10 37.22
C SER A 56 -22.20 0.39 36.84
N GLU A 57 -21.76 0.55 35.59
CA GLU A 57 -20.58 -0.11 35.03
C GLU A 57 -19.59 0.93 34.49
N VAL A 58 -18.34 0.87 34.97
CA VAL A 58 -17.27 1.82 34.62
C VAL A 58 -16.67 1.49 33.25
N SER A 59 -16.86 0.27 32.74
CA SER A 59 -16.37 -0.19 31.42
C SER A 59 -16.83 0.68 30.25
N TRP A 60 -18.05 1.24 30.33
CA TRP A 60 -18.64 2.12 29.32
C TRP A 60 -18.19 3.58 29.38
N LEU A 61 -17.46 3.96 30.44
CA LEU A 61 -17.00 5.34 30.63
C LEU A 61 -16.20 5.88 29.43
N PRO A 62 -15.25 5.13 28.81
CA PRO A 62 -14.54 5.59 27.61
C PRO A 62 -15.48 5.84 26.43
N THR A 63 -16.52 5.03 26.25
CA THR A 63 -17.50 5.16 25.16
C THR A 63 -18.29 6.45 25.27
N VAL A 64 -18.79 6.74 26.48
CA VAL A 64 -19.49 8.00 26.77
C VAL A 64 -18.55 9.19 26.58
N PHE A 65 -17.29 9.09 27.02
CA PHE A 65 -16.29 10.14 26.79
C PHE A 65 -15.99 10.37 25.30
N THR A 66 -15.84 9.33 24.48
CA THR A 66 -15.59 9.50 23.04
C THR A 66 -16.75 10.23 22.35
N ILE A 67 -18.00 9.87 22.66
CA ILE A 67 -19.19 10.58 22.12
C ILE A 67 -19.16 12.06 22.54
N LEU A 68 -18.91 12.34 23.83
CA LEU A 68 -18.87 13.69 24.38
C LEU A 68 -17.73 14.54 23.81
N LEU A 69 -16.53 13.96 23.67
CA LEU A 69 -15.37 14.61 23.08
C LEU A 69 -15.59 14.91 21.60
N THR A 70 -16.22 14.00 20.86
CA THR A 70 -16.60 14.19 19.46
C THR A 70 -17.57 15.36 19.33
N GLY A 71 -18.69 15.35 20.08
CA GLY A 71 -19.66 16.44 20.08
C GLY A 71 -19.04 17.79 20.49
N SER A 72 -18.14 17.79 21.47
CA SER A 72 -17.39 18.97 21.91
C SER A 72 -16.37 19.45 20.87
N ALA A 73 -15.74 18.56 20.10
CA ALA A 73 -14.81 18.92 19.03
C ALA A 73 -15.55 19.60 17.88
N ILE A 74 -16.68 19.04 17.44
CA ILE A 74 -17.59 19.62 16.44
C ILE A 74 -18.07 21.00 16.90
N TYR A 75 -18.53 21.11 18.15
CA TYR A 75 -19.03 22.38 18.70
C TYR A 75 -17.97 23.49 18.74
N ARG A 76 -16.70 23.13 18.86
CA ARG A 76 -15.53 24.03 18.88
C ARG A 76 -14.91 24.27 17.50
N GLY A 77 -15.45 23.71 16.42
CA GLY A 77 -14.83 23.77 15.09
C GLY A 77 -13.51 22.99 14.94
N LYS A 78 -13.10 22.22 15.97
CA LYS A 78 -11.83 21.47 15.99
C LYS A 78 -11.99 20.11 15.31
N VAL A 79 -12.32 20.14 14.02
CA VAL A 79 -12.73 18.97 13.23
C VAL A 79 -11.53 18.08 12.83
N SER A 80 -10.29 18.56 12.93
CA SER A 80 -9.08 17.80 12.58
C SER A 80 -8.91 16.46 13.32
N PHE A 81 -9.47 16.32 14.52
CA PHE A 81 -9.43 15.07 15.29
C PHE A 81 -10.58 14.10 14.98
N ILE A 82 -11.57 14.50 14.17
CA ILE A 82 -12.77 13.71 13.90
C ILE A 82 -12.49 12.37 13.20
N PRO A 83 -11.54 12.26 12.25
CA PRO A 83 -11.15 10.96 11.68
C PRO A 83 -10.66 9.93 12.71
N ALA A 84 -10.09 10.37 13.84
CA ALA A 84 -9.65 9.48 14.92
C ALA A 84 -10.78 9.04 15.87
N MET A 85 -11.91 9.77 15.91
CA MET A 85 -12.99 9.49 16.85
C MET A 85 -13.68 8.14 16.61
N PRO A 86 -13.99 7.70 15.38
CA PRO A 86 -14.44 6.33 15.11
C PRO A 86 -13.53 5.23 15.66
N ILE A 87 -12.21 5.39 15.55
CA ILE A 87 -11.23 4.40 16.01
C ILE A 87 -11.24 4.35 17.55
N ALA A 88 -11.23 5.50 18.21
CA ALA A 88 -11.39 5.59 19.65
C ALA A 88 -12.73 5.01 20.13
N PHE A 89 -13.79 5.21 19.34
CA PHE A 89 -15.14 4.70 19.65
C PHE A 89 -15.18 3.17 19.57
N PHE A 90 -14.59 2.58 18.52
CA PHE A 90 -14.47 1.12 18.39
C PHE A 90 -13.75 0.47 19.58
N PHE A 91 -12.55 0.95 19.95
CA PHE A 91 -11.83 0.42 21.11
C PHE A 91 -12.56 0.67 22.42
N SER A 92 -13.28 1.79 22.56
CA SER A 92 -14.12 2.04 23.74
C SER A 92 -15.28 1.06 23.86
N LEU A 93 -15.91 0.68 22.74
CA LEU A 93 -16.99 -0.31 22.71
C LEU A 93 -16.49 -1.72 23.06
N LEU A 94 -15.32 -2.12 22.56
CA LEU A 94 -14.68 -3.39 22.95
C LEU A 94 -14.46 -3.46 24.47
N VAL A 95 -14.03 -2.36 25.10
CA VAL A 95 -13.85 -2.29 26.56
C VAL A 95 -15.20 -2.30 27.28
N GLY A 96 -16.21 -1.58 26.78
CA GLY A 96 -17.56 -1.53 27.35
C GLY A 96 -18.24 -2.90 27.35
N LEU A 97 -18.45 -3.46 26.16
CA LEU A 97 -19.10 -4.76 25.94
C LEU A 97 -18.31 -5.92 26.57
N GLY A 98 -16.97 -5.90 26.46
CA GLY A 98 -16.12 -7.00 26.93
C GLY A 98 -15.95 -7.10 28.45
N ASN A 99 -16.37 -6.09 29.22
CA ASN A 99 -16.24 -6.08 30.69
C ASN A 99 -17.56 -5.86 31.44
N ASP A 100 -18.68 -5.63 30.75
CA ASP A 100 -19.98 -5.44 31.38
C ASP A 100 -20.66 -6.80 31.64
N ALA A 101 -21.06 -7.02 32.90
CA ALA A 101 -21.71 -8.25 33.37
C ALA A 101 -23.05 -8.58 32.66
N ASN A 102 -23.67 -7.62 31.97
CA ASN A 102 -24.88 -7.84 31.18
C ASN A 102 -24.62 -8.52 29.82
N PHE A 103 -23.36 -8.61 29.37
CA PHE A 103 -22.99 -9.13 28.05
C PHE A 103 -22.11 -10.41 28.10
N VAL A 104 -22.09 -11.09 29.26
CA VAL A 104 -21.27 -12.30 29.50
C VAL A 104 -21.61 -13.46 28.55
N ASP A 105 -22.83 -13.50 28.01
CA ASP A 105 -23.26 -14.52 27.05
C ASP A 105 -22.70 -14.28 25.62
N LEU A 106 -22.16 -13.09 25.31
CA LEU A 106 -21.57 -12.81 24.00
C LEU A 106 -20.15 -13.37 23.90
N ASN A 107 -19.86 -14.02 22.79
CA ASN A 107 -18.50 -14.46 22.48
C ASN A 107 -17.62 -13.30 21.96
N SER A 108 -16.29 -13.50 21.93
CA SER A 108 -15.35 -12.45 21.53
C SER A 108 -15.51 -11.96 20.08
N GLY A 109 -16.02 -12.82 19.17
CA GLY A 109 -16.39 -12.44 17.81
C GLY A 109 -17.62 -11.53 17.80
N GLU A 110 -18.69 -11.92 18.49
CA GLU A 110 -19.91 -11.10 18.61
C GLU A 110 -19.61 -9.74 19.24
N ILE A 111 -18.78 -9.67 20.28
CA ILE A 111 -18.34 -8.40 20.89
C ILE A 111 -17.60 -7.52 19.87
N PHE A 112 -16.74 -8.11 19.04
CA PHE A 112 -16.03 -7.42 17.96
C PHE A 112 -17.00 -6.91 16.88
N GLY A 113 -17.89 -7.77 16.38
CA GLY A 113 -18.89 -7.43 15.38
C GLY A 113 -19.87 -6.36 15.85
N TRP A 114 -20.37 -6.43 17.09
CA TRP A 114 -21.24 -5.41 17.67
C TRP A 114 -20.50 -4.08 17.89
N SER A 115 -19.22 -4.12 18.24
CA SER A 115 -18.38 -2.92 18.31
C SER A 115 -18.17 -2.32 16.91
N ALA A 116 -17.99 -3.16 15.88
CA ALA A 116 -17.78 -2.74 14.50
C ALA A 116 -19.04 -2.08 13.91
N ILE A 117 -20.23 -2.69 14.06
CA ILE A 117 -21.47 -2.14 13.49
C ILE A 117 -21.88 -0.83 14.17
N ALA A 118 -21.70 -0.72 15.48
CA ALA A 118 -21.97 0.52 16.22
C ALA A 118 -21.00 1.64 15.79
N THR A 119 -19.71 1.32 15.60
CA THR A 119 -18.74 2.26 15.01
C THR A 119 -19.10 2.65 13.57
N ALA A 120 -19.61 1.71 12.77
CA ALA A 120 -20.03 1.99 11.41
C ALA A 120 -21.19 3.00 11.37
N PHE A 121 -22.22 2.83 12.20
CA PHE A 121 -23.32 3.81 12.33
C PHE A 121 -22.88 5.15 12.93
N PHE A 122 -21.96 5.15 13.89
CA PHE A 122 -21.36 6.37 14.42
C PHE A 122 -20.59 7.15 13.34
N THR A 123 -19.80 6.44 12.53
CA THR A 123 -19.02 7.03 11.43
C THR A 123 -19.91 7.50 10.29
N LEU A 124 -20.94 6.73 9.94
CA LEU A 124 -21.98 7.12 8.98
C LEU A 124 -22.72 8.39 9.42
N SER A 125 -22.97 8.54 10.74
CA SER A 125 -23.54 9.76 11.31
C SER A 125 -22.61 10.95 11.07
N LEU A 126 -21.31 10.83 11.40
CA LEU A 126 -20.31 11.87 11.15
C LEU A 126 -20.16 12.21 9.66
N SER A 127 -20.23 11.22 8.77
CA SER A 127 -20.21 11.44 7.33
C SER A 127 -21.50 12.11 6.83
N ALA A 128 -22.67 11.82 7.41
CA ALA A 128 -23.90 12.56 7.09
C ALA A 128 -23.83 14.02 7.56
N MET A 129 -23.13 14.29 8.66
CA MET A 129 -22.83 15.66 9.12
C MET A 129 -21.86 16.40 8.18
N GLU A 130 -20.89 15.68 7.60
CA GLU A 130 -20.02 16.21 6.54
C GLU A 130 -20.82 16.53 5.27
N MET A 131 -21.66 15.61 4.80
CA MET A 131 -22.48 15.78 3.58
C MET A 131 -23.52 16.91 3.67
N THR A 132 -23.75 17.45 4.86
CA THR A 132 -24.69 18.56 5.12
C THR A 132 -23.99 19.84 5.54
N ASP A 133 -22.67 19.91 5.45
CA ASP A 133 -21.78 20.95 5.97
C ASP A 133 -21.92 21.26 7.48
N TRP A 134 -22.80 20.54 8.20
CA TRP A 134 -23.02 20.77 9.62
C TRP A 134 -21.77 20.46 10.45
N LEU A 135 -20.95 19.50 10.01
CA LEU A 135 -19.66 19.18 10.62
C LEU A 135 -18.71 20.40 10.63
N TYR A 136 -18.74 21.23 9.58
CA TYR A 136 -17.89 22.40 9.41
C TYR A 136 -18.55 23.72 9.83
N SER A 137 -19.80 23.69 10.32
CA SER A 137 -20.61 24.88 10.68
C SER A 137 -20.03 25.78 11.79
N LYS A 138 -18.91 25.37 12.40
CA LYS A 138 -18.15 26.10 13.43
C LYS A 138 -16.66 26.20 13.13
N CYS A 139 -16.22 25.75 11.97
CA CYS A 139 -14.88 26.07 11.46
C CYS A 139 -14.88 27.49 10.87
N ASP A 140 -13.71 28.09 10.83
CA ASP A 140 -13.51 29.34 10.09
C ASP A 140 -13.77 29.14 8.58
N GLU A 141 -13.98 30.24 7.86
CA GLU A 141 -14.11 30.18 6.39
C GLU A 141 -12.82 29.62 5.77
N VAL A 142 -12.95 28.94 4.62
CA VAL A 142 -11.81 28.30 3.97
C VAL A 142 -10.90 29.39 3.42
N ASP A 143 -9.74 29.55 4.04
CA ASP A 143 -8.69 30.43 3.54
C ASP A 143 -7.70 29.61 2.73
N ASN A 144 -7.44 30.05 1.49
CA ASN A 144 -6.56 29.34 0.55
C ASN A 144 -5.12 29.84 0.63
N GLU A 145 -4.78 30.70 1.60
CA GLU A 145 -3.38 31.02 1.90
C GLU A 145 -2.65 29.82 2.51
N ILE A 146 -1.40 29.62 2.07
CA ILE A 146 -0.66 28.37 2.26
C ILE A 146 -0.13 28.28 3.70
N GLU A 147 -0.97 27.84 4.63
CA GLU A 147 -0.50 27.21 5.85
C GLU A 147 0.04 25.79 5.57
N LYS A 148 1.08 25.42 6.30
CA LYS A 148 1.83 24.18 6.07
C LYS A 148 0.92 22.96 6.17
N TRP A 149 1.25 21.94 5.36
CA TRP A 149 0.61 20.62 5.30
C TRP A 149 0.41 19.93 6.67
N GLU A 150 -0.62 20.35 7.40
CA GLU A 150 -1.19 19.63 8.54
C GLU A 150 -2.28 18.69 8.02
N MET A 151 -2.06 17.39 8.18
CA MET A 151 -3.03 16.34 7.84
C MET A 151 -4.36 16.63 8.53
N PHE A 152 -5.47 16.61 7.77
CA PHE A 152 -6.81 16.95 8.27
C PHE A 152 -7.02 18.40 8.76
N SER A 153 -6.34 19.41 8.19
CA SER A 153 -6.67 20.82 8.51
C SER A 153 -8.05 21.24 7.97
N PRO A 154 -9.00 21.70 8.82
CA PRO A 154 -10.33 22.12 8.37
C PRO A 154 -10.38 23.54 7.77
N SER A 155 -9.29 24.32 7.84
CA SER A 155 -9.19 25.64 7.23
C SER A 155 -8.91 25.60 5.72
N VAL A 156 -8.46 24.45 5.19
CA VAL A 156 -8.13 24.25 3.77
C VAL A 156 -9.10 23.23 3.17
N GLN A 157 -9.57 23.48 1.94
CA GLN A 157 -10.51 22.59 1.25
C GLN A 157 -10.00 21.14 1.17
N ALA A 158 -8.76 20.95 0.71
CA ALA A 158 -8.13 19.62 0.61
C ALA A 158 -8.08 18.86 1.96
N GLY A 159 -8.00 19.57 3.09
CA GLY A 159 -8.05 18.94 4.41
C GLY A 159 -9.46 18.52 4.84
N ARG A 160 -10.51 19.23 4.38
CA ARG A 160 -11.91 18.78 4.51
C ARG A 160 -12.18 17.54 3.66
N ASP A 161 -11.61 17.49 2.46
CA ASP A 161 -11.74 16.33 1.57
C ASP A 161 -11.03 15.10 2.15
N GLN A 162 -9.83 15.25 2.72
CA GLN A 162 -9.15 14.20 3.50
C GLN A 162 -9.98 13.69 4.69
N ILE A 163 -10.62 14.59 5.46
CA ILE A 163 -11.52 14.20 6.58
C ILE A 163 -12.70 13.39 6.04
N SER A 164 -13.30 13.83 4.94
CA SER A 164 -14.43 13.19 4.30
C SER A 164 -14.10 11.77 3.85
N ASP A 165 -12.97 11.59 3.14
CA ASP A 165 -12.55 10.29 2.63
C ASP A 165 -12.10 9.35 3.75
N ALA A 166 -11.43 9.85 4.79
CA ALA A 166 -11.10 9.07 5.98
C ALA A 166 -12.36 8.56 6.70
N LEU A 167 -13.38 9.41 6.90
CA LEU A 167 -14.65 8.98 7.50
C LEU A 167 -15.37 7.93 6.65
N ARG A 168 -15.41 8.11 5.32
CA ARG A 168 -16.02 7.11 4.41
C ARG A 168 -15.28 5.77 4.51
N MET A 169 -13.95 5.76 4.38
CA MET A 169 -13.14 4.53 4.42
C MET A 169 -13.24 3.82 5.76
N ILE A 170 -13.14 4.54 6.88
CA ILE A 170 -13.30 3.94 8.22
C ILE A 170 -14.72 3.39 8.41
N GLY A 171 -15.75 4.09 7.92
CA GLY A 171 -17.14 3.63 7.97
C GLY A 171 -17.38 2.36 7.15
N ILE A 172 -16.84 2.30 5.93
CA ILE A 172 -16.91 1.11 5.06
C ILE A 172 -16.19 -0.08 5.70
N VAL A 173 -14.99 0.14 6.25
CA VAL A 173 -14.20 -0.90 6.95
C VAL A 173 -14.89 -1.37 8.23
N ALA A 174 -15.51 -0.47 9.00
CA ALA A 174 -16.29 -0.85 10.18
C ALA A 174 -17.54 -1.67 9.82
N PHE A 175 -18.26 -1.32 8.75
CA PHE A 175 -19.36 -2.12 8.23
C PHE A 175 -18.89 -3.49 7.73
N LEU A 176 -17.77 -3.55 7.00
CA LEU A 176 -17.12 -4.79 6.55
C LEU A 176 -16.76 -5.72 7.73
N PHE A 177 -16.20 -5.16 8.81
CA PHE A 177 -15.85 -5.93 10.01
C PHE A 177 -17.06 -6.39 10.86
N SER A 178 -18.27 -5.88 10.59
CA SER A 178 -19.51 -6.38 11.18
C SER A 178 -20.18 -7.49 10.35
N PHE A 179 -19.38 -8.37 9.73
CA PHE A 179 -19.86 -9.40 8.81
C PHE A 179 -20.67 -10.51 9.51
N ASP A 180 -20.48 -10.74 10.79
CA ASP A 180 -21.17 -11.77 11.59
C ASP A 180 -22.48 -11.28 12.24
N ILE A 181 -22.67 -9.97 12.38
CA ILE A 181 -23.84 -9.40 13.05
C ILE A 181 -25.05 -9.27 12.13
N ALA A 182 -26.22 -9.63 12.65
CA ALA A 182 -27.53 -9.43 12.02
C ALA A 182 -27.58 -9.90 10.57
N VAL A 183 -27.22 -11.18 10.34
CA VAL A 183 -27.18 -11.83 9.01
C VAL A 183 -26.16 -11.18 8.06
N GLY A 184 -25.16 -10.49 8.61
CA GLY A 184 -24.15 -9.78 7.82
C GLY A 184 -24.71 -8.57 7.06
N ILE A 185 -25.64 -7.85 7.67
CA ILE A 185 -26.21 -6.62 7.08
C ILE A 185 -25.17 -5.51 6.89
N GLY A 186 -24.08 -5.52 7.66
CA GLY A 186 -23.01 -4.52 7.59
C GLY A 186 -22.37 -4.42 6.19
N PRO A 187 -21.76 -5.49 5.65
CA PRO A 187 -21.26 -5.54 4.28
C PRO A 187 -22.27 -5.11 3.20
N VAL A 188 -23.57 -5.42 3.37
CA VAL A 188 -24.63 -4.96 2.45
C VAL A 188 -24.81 -3.45 2.50
N ILE A 189 -24.85 -2.86 3.70
CA ILE A 189 -24.95 -1.39 3.88
C ILE A 189 -23.71 -0.71 3.30
N ALA A 190 -22.51 -1.26 3.51
CA ALA A 190 -21.28 -0.76 2.90
C ALA A 190 -21.32 -0.80 1.36
N ALA A 191 -21.78 -1.89 0.73
CA ALA A 191 -21.90 -1.98 -0.73
C ALA A 191 -22.85 -0.91 -1.29
N VAL A 192 -24.00 -0.70 -0.64
CA VAL A 192 -24.96 0.36 -1.00
C VAL A 192 -24.34 1.75 -0.82
N TRP A 193 -23.60 1.98 0.26
CA TRP A 193 -23.00 3.28 0.57
C TRP A 193 -21.84 3.61 -0.37
N VAL A 194 -20.96 2.65 -0.68
CA VAL A 194 -19.92 2.76 -1.72
C VAL A 194 -20.55 3.13 -3.07
N THR A 195 -21.58 2.39 -3.49
CA THR A 195 -22.28 2.64 -4.75
C THR A 195 -22.89 4.05 -4.79
N TYR A 196 -23.50 4.49 -3.68
CA TYR A 196 -24.05 5.83 -3.55
C TYR A 196 -22.96 6.92 -3.66
N ILE A 197 -21.82 6.75 -2.97
CA ILE A 197 -20.69 7.68 -3.01
C ILE A 197 -20.13 7.78 -4.43
N ALA A 198 -19.87 6.64 -5.08
CA ALA A 198 -19.31 6.60 -6.43
C ALA A 198 -20.20 7.34 -7.45
N ILE A 199 -21.52 7.14 -7.38
CA ILE A 199 -22.49 7.79 -8.29
C ILE A 199 -22.69 9.29 -7.96
N ARG A 200 -22.62 9.69 -6.68
CA ARG A 200 -22.98 11.06 -6.26
C ARG A 200 -21.81 12.03 -6.11
N LYS A 201 -20.66 11.54 -5.64
CA LYS A 201 -19.47 12.34 -5.35
C LYS A 201 -18.30 12.01 -6.29
N GLY A 202 -18.44 11.05 -7.21
CA GLY A 202 -17.39 10.66 -8.15
C GLY A 202 -16.19 9.92 -7.55
N ASN A 203 -16.07 9.84 -6.21
CA ASN A 203 -14.97 9.12 -5.56
C ASN A 203 -15.08 7.61 -5.84
N THR A 204 -14.08 7.08 -6.54
CA THR A 204 -14.02 5.72 -7.05
C THR A 204 -13.29 4.72 -6.14
N ASN A 205 -12.54 5.19 -5.14
CA ASN A 205 -11.65 4.33 -4.32
C ASN A 205 -12.42 3.23 -3.57
N GLY A 206 -13.65 3.51 -3.16
CA GLY A 206 -14.51 2.50 -2.53
C GLY A 206 -14.90 1.34 -3.44
N LEU A 207 -14.94 1.54 -4.78
CA LEU A 207 -15.35 0.51 -5.75
C LEU A 207 -14.40 -0.70 -5.74
N LEU A 208 -13.14 -0.50 -5.35
CA LEU A 208 -12.12 -1.55 -5.23
C LEU A 208 -12.49 -2.62 -4.18
N LEU A 209 -13.33 -2.26 -3.20
CA LEU A 209 -13.80 -3.16 -2.15
C LEU A 209 -15.10 -3.90 -2.50
N MET A 210 -15.76 -3.56 -3.62
CA MET A 210 -17.06 -4.12 -4.00
C MET A 210 -17.07 -5.66 -4.13
N PRO A 211 -16.06 -6.33 -4.75
CA PRO A 211 -16.04 -7.78 -4.81
C PRO A 211 -16.01 -8.45 -3.44
N LEU A 212 -15.25 -7.89 -2.50
CA LEU A 212 -15.17 -8.39 -1.13
C LEU A 212 -16.50 -8.17 -0.38
N LEU A 213 -17.11 -7.00 -0.53
CA LEU A 213 -18.40 -6.66 0.08
C LEU A 213 -19.52 -7.55 -0.44
N HIS A 214 -19.60 -7.78 -1.76
CA HIS A 214 -20.57 -8.69 -2.38
C HIS A 214 -20.32 -10.15 -1.96
N GLY A 215 -19.07 -10.61 -2.00
CA GLY A 215 -18.68 -11.97 -1.61
C GLY A 215 -19.12 -12.30 -0.18
N ILE A 216 -18.78 -11.44 0.79
CA ILE A 216 -19.16 -11.62 2.19
C ILE A 216 -20.68 -11.50 2.38
N SER A 217 -21.34 -10.52 1.73
CA SER A 217 -22.80 -10.38 1.80
C SER A 217 -23.53 -11.65 1.34
N ILE A 218 -23.08 -12.26 0.25
CA ILE A 218 -23.65 -13.49 -0.29
C ILE A 218 -23.27 -14.71 0.56
N ALA A 219 -22.05 -14.77 1.10
CA ALA A 219 -21.64 -15.81 2.04
C ALA A 219 -22.58 -15.87 3.25
N ASN A 220 -22.87 -14.71 3.85
CA ASN A 220 -23.75 -14.59 5.01
C ASN A 220 -25.21 -14.93 4.66
N CYS A 221 -25.74 -14.39 3.55
CA CYS A 221 -27.11 -14.71 3.11
C CYS A 221 -27.31 -16.21 2.82
N LEU A 222 -26.34 -16.86 2.17
CA LEU A 222 -26.38 -18.31 1.90
C LEU A 222 -26.15 -19.15 3.16
N SER A 223 -25.36 -18.63 4.12
CA SER A 223 -25.12 -19.28 5.40
C SER A 223 -26.42 -19.37 6.21
N GLU A 224 -27.05 -18.22 6.46
CA GLU A 224 -28.26 -18.07 7.27
C GLU A 224 -29.48 -18.76 6.65
N ALA A 225 -29.65 -18.65 5.32
CA ALA A 225 -30.78 -19.29 4.63
C ALA A 225 -30.62 -20.82 4.47
N GLU A 226 -29.54 -21.41 4.98
CA GLU A 226 -29.17 -22.84 4.83
C GLU A 226 -29.20 -23.32 3.36
N ILE A 227 -28.89 -22.43 2.41
CA ILE A 227 -28.95 -22.72 0.98
C ILE A 227 -27.67 -23.43 0.52
N ALA A 228 -27.83 -24.69 0.08
CA ALA A 228 -26.77 -25.57 -0.41
C ALA A 228 -25.72 -26.00 0.64
N SER A 229 -24.85 -26.95 0.26
CA SER A 229 -23.76 -27.41 1.14
C SER A 229 -22.71 -26.31 1.33
N ALA A 230 -21.94 -26.40 2.43
CA ALA A 230 -20.86 -25.44 2.72
C ALA A 230 -19.88 -25.29 1.55
N GLU A 231 -19.48 -26.40 0.93
CA GLU A 231 -18.63 -26.46 -0.28
C GLU A 231 -19.23 -25.66 -1.45
N ILE A 232 -20.53 -25.79 -1.72
CA ILE A 232 -21.20 -25.05 -2.80
C ILE A 232 -21.29 -23.55 -2.47
N ARG A 233 -21.56 -23.20 -1.20
CA ARG A 233 -21.59 -21.78 -0.76
C ARG A 233 -20.21 -21.12 -0.93
N GLN A 234 -19.16 -21.80 -0.49
CA GLN A 234 -17.78 -21.38 -0.63
C GLN A 234 -17.39 -21.20 -2.11
N LEU A 235 -17.70 -22.19 -2.95
CA LEU A 235 -17.49 -22.13 -4.40
C LEU A 235 -18.21 -20.94 -5.05
N VAL A 236 -19.49 -20.70 -4.72
CA VAL A 236 -20.28 -19.59 -5.27
C VAL A 236 -19.68 -18.23 -4.88
N VAL A 237 -19.28 -18.05 -3.63
CA VAL A 237 -18.68 -16.80 -3.12
C VAL A 237 -17.32 -16.55 -3.79
N GLY A 238 -16.46 -17.57 -3.83
CA GLY A 238 -15.15 -17.45 -4.45
C GLY A 238 -15.21 -17.20 -5.96
N VAL A 239 -16.10 -17.90 -6.68
CA VAL A 239 -16.34 -17.68 -8.11
C VAL A 239 -16.92 -16.29 -8.38
N LEU A 240 -17.80 -15.77 -7.53
CA LEU A 240 -18.30 -14.39 -7.66
C LEU A 240 -17.14 -13.39 -7.56
N MET A 241 -16.32 -13.49 -6.51
CA MET A 241 -15.14 -12.62 -6.33
C MET A 241 -14.14 -12.77 -7.49
N ALA A 242 -13.96 -13.99 -8.01
CA ALA A 242 -13.12 -14.27 -9.18
C ALA A 242 -13.64 -13.55 -10.44
N ILE A 243 -14.95 -13.61 -10.70
CA ILE A 243 -15.59 -12.98 -11.86
C ILE A 243 -15.59 -11.46 -11.72
N GLU A 244 -16.01 -10.91 -10.57
CA GLU A 244 -16.03 -9.45 -10.37
C GLU A 244 -14.62 -8.86 -10.40
N GLY A 245 -13.64 -9.52 -9.78
CA GLY A 245 -12.22 -9.16 -9.91
C GLY A 245 -11.74 -9.18 -11.36
N GLY A 246 -12.08 -10.22 -12.13
CA GLY A 246 -11.80 -10.31 -13.56
C GLY A 246 -12.44 -9.19 -14.40
N VAL A 247 -13.65 -8.74 -14.03
CA VAL A 247 -14.33 -7.59 -14.65
C VAL A 247 -13.60 -6.27 -14.34
N LEU A 248 -13.10 -6.07 -13.11
CA LEU A 248 -12.27 -4.91 -12.77
C LEU A 248 -10.94 -4.92 -13.54
N ILE A 249 -10.27 -6.08 -13.65
CA ILE A 249 -9.08 -6.24 -14.51
C ILE A 249 -9.41 -5.89 -15.96
N TYR A 250 -10.55 -6.34 -16.50
CA TYR A 250 -10.97 -5.99 -17.85
C TYR A 250 -11.15 -4.49 -18.02
N PHE A 251 -11.90 -3.83 -17.12
CA PHE A 251 -12.08 -2.36 -17.19
C PHE A 251 -10.76 -1.61 -17.06
N SER A 252 -9.81 -2.09 -16.25
CA SER A 252 -8.46 -1.52 -16.14
C SER A 252 -7.64 -1.54 -17.43
N THR A 253 -8.13 -2.17 -18.51
CA THR A 253 -7.51 -2.18 -19.85
C THR A 253 -8.29 -1.36 -20.89
N GLN A 254 -9.32 -0.65 -20.47
CA GLN A 254 -10.28 0.03 -21.35
C GLN A 254 -10.24 1.54 -21.14
N ASN A 255 -9.04 2.12 -21.14
CA ASN A 255 -8.76 3.53 -20.81
C ASN A 255 -9.80 4.50 -21.42
N ASP A 256 -9.92 4.53 -22.75
CA ASP A 256 -10.87 5.40 -23.46
C ASP A 256 -12.31 5.28 -22.93
N LYS A 257 -12.79 4.06 -22.68
CA LYS A 257 -14.18 3.81 -22.24
C LYS A 257 -14.43 4.24 -20.80
N VAL A 258 -13.44 4.09 -19.92
CA VAL A 258 -13.55 4.48 -18.51
C VAL A 258 -13.39 6.00 -18.36
N TYR A 259 -12.53 6.61 -19.19
CA TYR A 259 -12.38 8.06 -19.26
C TYR A 259 -13.67 8.75 -19.73
N ASP A 260 -14.35 8.19 -20.75
CA ASP A 260 -15.62 8.70 -21.30
C ASP A 260 -16.85 8.49 -20.36
N TRP A 261 -16.70 7.88 -19.19
CA TRP A 261 -17.82 7.64 -18.26
C TRP A 261 -18.28 8.92 -17.58
N GLN A 262 -19.40 9.49 -18.06
CA GLN A 262 -20.09 10.68 -17.52
C GLN A 262 -20.46 10.65 -16.01
N THR A 263 -20.26 9.51 -15.32
CA THR A 263 -20.46 9.39 -13.86
C THR A 263 -19.26 9.88 -13.07
N PHE A 264 -18.06 9.86 -13.67
CA PHE A 264 -16.80 10.20 -13.02
C PHE A 264 -16.21 11.46 -13.64
N ASN A 265 -15.71 12.36 -12.79
CA ASN A 265 -14.95 13.52 -13.22
C ASN A 265 -13.54 13.36 -12.64
N TRP A 266 -12.53 13.56 -13.48
CA TRP A 266 -11.11 13.45 -13.12
C TRP A 266 -10.53 14.85 -12.95
N GLU A 267 -9.77 15.09 -11.87
CA GLU A 267 -9.11 16.38 -11.64
C GLU A 267 -7.90 16.55 -12.57
N SER A 268 -7.15 15.46 -12.80
CA SER A 268 -6.10 15.36 -13.81
C SER A 268 -6.06 13.98 -14.48
N ASP A 269 -5.36 13.91 -15.62
CA ASP A 269 -5.08 12.64 -16.31
C ASP A 269 -4.27 11.67 -15.44
N ASN A 270 -3.45 12.18 -14.51
CA ASN A 270 -2.67 11.34 -13.59
C ASN A 270 -3.59 10.63 -12.59
N ASP A 271 -4.57 11.32 -12.02
CA ASP A 271 -5.52 10.73 -11.06
C ASP A 271 -6.36 9.63 -11.72
N PHE A 272 -6.70 9.81 -13.00
CA PHE A 272 -7.33 8.79 -13.82
C PHE A 272 -6.41 7.58 -14.04
N LEU A 273 -5.15 7.77 -14.41
CA LEU A 273 -4.19 6.68 -14.61
C LEU A 273 -3.91 5.90 -13.32
N ASP A 274 -3.74 6.61 -12.20
CA ASP A 274 -3.58 6.00 -10.87
C ASP A 274 -4.83 5.19 -10.49
N PHE A 275 -6.05 5.72 -10.74
CA PHE A 275 -7.28 4.96 -10.54
C PHE A 275 -7.34 3.69 -11.40
N MET A 276 -6.93 3.76 -12.68
CA MET A 276 -6.92 2.60 -13.57
C MET A 276 -5.93 1.52 -13.12
N ASP A 277 -4.79 1.93 -12.58
CA ASP A 277 -3.82 1.04 -11.95
C ASP A 277 -4.38 0.42 -10.66
N TYR A 278 -5.03 1.19 -9.78
CA TYR A 278 -5.71 0.66 -8.60
C TYR A 278 -6.88 -0.27 -8.95
N LEU A 279 -7.63 0.00 -10.01
CA LEU A 279 -8.72 -0.83 -10.52
C LEU A 279 -8.18 -2.19 -10.98
N GLY A 280 -7.03 -2.20 -11.67
CA GLY A 280 -6.35 -3.42 -12.08
C GLY A 280 -5.78 -4.20 -10.89
N MET A 281 -5.14 -3.53 -9.93
CA MET A 281 -4.57 -4.15 -8.73
C MET A 281 -5.66 -4.74 -7.81
N GLY A 282 -6.72 -3.97 -7.52
CA GLY A 282 -7.86 -4.41 -6.72
C GLY A 282 -8.66 -5.52 -7.39
N GLY A 283 -8.79 -5.47 -8.72
CA GLY A 283 -9.34 -6.55 -9.53
C GLY A 283 -8.52 -7.83 -9.46
N LEU A 284 -7.19 -7.73 -9.59
CA LEU A 284 -6.27 -8.86 -9.48
C LEU A 284 -6.31 -9.49 -8.08
N LEU A 285 -6.25 -8.68 -7.02
CA LEU A 285 -6.35 -9.13 -5.64
C LEU A 285 -7.68 -9.86 -5.39
N SER A 286 -8.80 -9.25 -5.80
CA SER A 286 -10.13 -9.86 -5.68
C SER A 286 -10.23 -11.17 -6.46
N ALA A 287 -9.66 -11.23 -7.67
CA ALA A 287 -9.71 -12.41 -8.52
C ALA A 287 -8.93 -13.59 -7.93
N ILE A 288 -7.75 -13.32 -7.38
CA ILE A 288 -6.89 -14.30 -6.71
C ILE A 288 -7.53 -14.77 -5.41
N SER A 289 -7.97 -13.86 -4.54
CA SER A 289 -8.62 -14.20 -3.28
C SER A 289 -9.90 -15.01 -3.49
N GLY A 290 -10.71 -14.66 -4.50
CA GLY A 290 -11.89 -15.43 -4.90
C GLY A 290 -11.54 -16.82 -5.43
N THR A 291 -10.51 -16.92 -6.29
CA THR A 291 -10.03 -18.21 -6.82
C THR A 291 -9.50 -19.13 -5.73
N TRP A 292 -8.72 -18.61 -4.78
CA TRP A 292 -8.30 -19.35 -3.59
C TRP A 292 -9.51 -19.85 -2.81
N TYR A 293 -10.36 -18.91 -2.38
CA TYR A 293 -11.50 -19.22 -1.52
C TYR A 293 -12.46 -20.23 -2.14
N ALA A 294 -12.64 -20.21 -3.48
CA ALA A 294 -13.50 -21.14 -4.21
C ALA A 294 -13.08 -22.62 -4.09
N PHE A 295 -11.78 -22.91 -3.90
CA PHE A 295 -11.20 -24.25 -3.99
C PHE A 295 -10.42 -24.69 -2.74
N GLU A 296 -10.14 -23.79 -1.80
CA GLU A 296 -9.48 -24.08 -0.53
C GLU A 296 -10.15 -25.26 0.22
N GLY A 297 -9.34 -26.23 0.65
CA GLY A 297 -9.82 -27.41 1.37
C GLY A 297 -10.57 -28.44 0.51
N THR A 298 -10.72 -28.22 -0.79
CA THR A 298 -11.31 -29.20 -1.72
C THR A 298 -10.25 -30.17 -2.27
N SER A 299 -10.68 -31.30 -2.84
CA SER A 299 -9.79 -32.25 -3.53
C SER A 299 -9.18 -31.73 -4.84
N ILE A 300 -9.44 -30.47 -5.21
CA ILE A 300 -8.96 -29.82 -6.42
C ILE A 300 -8.27 -28.47 -6.12
N ASP A 301 -7.76 -28.25 -4.90
CA ASP A 301 -7.02 -27.02 -4.56
C ASP A 301 -5.86 -26.74 -5.54
N SER A 302 -5.14 -27.76 -6.02
CA SER A 302 -4.10 -27.61 -7.07
C SER A 302 -4.61 -26.88 -8.33
N PHE A 303 -5.91 -26.92 -8.62
CA PHE A 303 -6.53 -26.18 -9.73
C PHE A 303 -6.65 -24.67 -9.46
N SER A 304 -6.79 -24.26 -8.19
CA SER A 304 -6.79 -22.86 -7.76
C SER A 304 -5.49 -22.18 -8.19
N TRP A 305 -4.36 -22.83 -7.90
CA TRP A 305 -3.01 -22.39 -8.25
C TRP A 305 -2.77 -22.28 -9.75
N LEU A 306 -3.31 -23.22 -10.53
CA LEU A 306 -3.25 -23.16 -11.99
C LEU A 306 -4.04 -21.96 -12.54
N ILE A 307 -5.26 -21.71 -12.05
CA ILE A 307 -6.05 -20.53 -12.46
C ILE A 307 -5.31 -19.23 -12.08
N MET A 308 -4.81 -19.13 -10.84
CA MET A 308 -4.06 -17.94 -10.40
C MET A 308 -2.82 -17.70 -11.25
N THR A 309 -2.09 -18.76 -11.64
CA THR A 309 -0.96 -18.66 -12.57
C THR A 309 -1.38 -18.08 -13.93
N VAL A 310 -2.49 -18.57 -14.50
CA VAL A 310 -2.99 -18.11 -15.80
C VAL A 310 -3.47 -16.66 -15.71
N LEU A 311 -4.14 -16.26 -14.62
CA LEU A 311 -4.55 -14.88 -14.35
C LEU A 311 -3.34 -13.93 -14.26
N PHE A 312 -2.36 -14.25 -13.42
CA PHE A 312 -1.11 -13.49 -13.32
C PHE A 312 -0.39 -13.40 -14.67
N THR A 313 -0.36 -14.50 -15.44
CA THR A 313 0.26 -14.52 -16.77
C THR A 313 -0.44 -13.59 -17.75
N MET A 314 -1.78 -13.55 -17.76
CA MET A 314 -2.55 -12.61 -18.59
C MET A 314 -2.27 -11.15 -18.21
N VAL A 315 -2.23 -10.82 -16.91
CA VAL A 315 -1.87 -9.47 -16.44
C VAL A 315 -0.43 -9.10 -16.82
N ALA A 316 0.52 -10.05 -16.71
CA ALA A 316 1.91 -9.82 -17.09
C ALA A 316 2.04 -9.45 -18.58
N ILE A 317 1.38 -10.22 -19.46
CA ILE A 317 1.37 -10.00 -20.92
C ILE A 317 0.76 -8.62 -21.25
N GLN A 318 -0.33 -8.23 -20.59
CA GLN A 318 -0.89 -6.87 -20.74
C GLN A 318 0.14 -5.80 -20.38
N GLY A 319 0.90 -6.00 -19.30
CA GLY A 319 1.99 -5.11 -18.87
C GLY A 319 3.19 -5.01 -19.84
N PHE A 320 3.29 -5.86 -20.87
CA PHE A 320 4.26 -5.71 -21.96
C PHE A 320 3.63 -5.13 -23.25
N SER A 321 2.32 -4.87 -23.27
CA SER A 321 1.67 -4.18 -24.38
C SER A 321 1.92 -2.67 -24.34
N LYS A 322 1.95 -2.02 -25.52
CA LYS A 322 2.13 -0.56 -25.61
C LYS A 322 0.92 0.25 -25.10
N GLU A 323 -0.26 -0.37 -25.09
CA GLU A 323 -1.52 0.26 -24.67
C GLU A 323 -1.73 0.23 -23.15
N ASN A 324 -1.16 -0.77 -22.46
CA ASN A 324 -1.36 -1.00 -21.02
C ASN A 324 -0.02 -1.13 -20.28
N ASP A 325 0.96 -0.30 -20.65
CA ASP A 325 2.32 -0.32 -20.11
C ASP A 325 2.39 0.17 -18.66
N ALA A 326 2.16 -0.75 -17.71
CA ALA A 326 2.20 -0.47 -16.28
C ALA A 326 3.23 -1.34 -15.55
N ARG A 327 4.10 -0.70 -14.74
CA ARG A 327 5.19 -1.37 -14.00
C ARG A 327 4.67 -2.46 -13.07
N TRP A 328 3.55 -2.22 -12.39
CA TRP A 328 2.95 -3.18 -11.47
C TRP A 328 2.43 -4.44 -12.18
N ARG A 329 1.91 -4.32 -13.42
CA ARG A 329 1.43 -5.47 -14.22
C ARG A 329 2.57 -6.43 -14.54
N ARG A 330 3.74 -5.89 -14.92
CA ARG A 330 4.95 -6.70 -15.14
C ARG A 330 5.50 -7.30 -13.85
N GLY A 331 5.53 -6.52 -12.76
CA GLY A 331 5.99 -6.98 -11.46
C GLY A 331 5.10 -8.07 -10.88
N PHE A 332 3.88 -7.73 -10.47
CA PHE A 332 2.95 -8.68 -9.85
C PHE A 332 2.52 -9.79 -10.80
N GLY A 333 2.27 -9.50 -12.09
CA GLY A 333 1.95 -10.53 -13.07
C GLY A 333 3.12 -11.50 -13.33
N GLY A 334 4.32 -10.97 -13.61
CA GLY A 334 5.50 -11.77 -13.91
C GLY A 334 5.94 -12.62 -12.72
N PHE A 335 6.21 -11.99 -11.56
CA PHE A 335 6.64 -12.74 -10.38
C PHE A 335 5.51 -13.58 -9.76
N GLY A 336 4.27 -13.08 -9.75
CA GLY A 336 3.12 -13.80 -9.21
C GLY A 336 2.79 -15.08 -9.99
N SER A 337 2.91 -15.06 -11.33
CA SER A 337 2.74 -16.28 -12.13
C SER A 337 3.85 -17.30 -11.86
N LEU A 338 5.10 -16.88 -11.65
CA LEU A 338 6.19 -17.79 -11.28
C LEU A 338 5.99 -18.41 -9.89
N VAL A 339 5.58 -17.61 -8.90
CA VAL A 339 5.30 -18.10 -7.54
C VAL A 339 4.12 -19.07 -7.54
N THR A 340 3.02 -18.72 -8.21
CA THR A 340 1.84 -19.61 -8.30
C THR A 340 2.09 -20.85 -9.15
N ALA A 341 2.89 -20.77 -10.21
CA ALA A 341 3.31 -21.94 -11.01
C ALA A 341 4.22 -22.88 -10.20
N PHE A 342 5.11 -22.33 -9.37
CA PHE A 342 5.93 -23.12 -8.45
C PHE A 342 5.06 -23.83 -7.42
N ILE A 343 4.12 -23.12 -6.77
CA ILE A 343 3.25 -23.75 -5.77
C ILE A 343 2.35 -24.80 -6.44
N PHE A 344 1.74 -24.48 -7.59
CA PHE A 344 1.01 -25.44 -8.43
C PHE A 344 1.82 -26.72 -8.65
N ALA A 345 3.06 -26.63 -9.12
CA ALA A 345 3.91 -27.80 -9.37
C ALA A 345 4.14 -28.66 -8.11
N ASN A 346 4.26 -28.04 -6.93
CA ASN A 346 4.41 -28.73 -5.65
C ASN A 346 3.10 -29.29 -5.06
N THR A 347 1.94 -28.89 -5.59
CA THR A 347 0.60 -29.42 -5.20
C THR A 347 0.13 -30.60 -6.07
N LEU A 348 1.02 -31.21 -6.87
CA LEU A 348 0.68 -32.32 -7.77
C LEU A 348 1.21 -33.66 -7.21
N ASP A 349 0.29 -34.60 -6.93
CA ASP A 349 0.61 -35.91 -6.30
C ASP A 349 1.50 -36.85 -7.14
N SER A 350 1.70 -36.57 -8.42
CA SER A 350 2.44 -37.44 -9.34
C SER A 350 3.77 -36.82 -9.74
N GLU A 351 4.87 -37.55 -9.53
CA GLU A 351 6.23 -37.16 -9.96
C GLU A 351 6.29 -36.68 -11.42
N ILE A 352 5.52 -37.31 -12.32
CA ILE A 352 5.48 -36.95 -13.75
C ILE A 352 4.77 -35.59 -13.95
N PHE A 353 3.67 -35.35 -13.26
CA PHE A 353 2.94 -34.08 -13.35
C PHE A 353 3.68 -32.95 -12.62
N GLN A 354 4.32 -33.23 -11.48
CA GLN A 354 5.22 -32.29 -10.80
C GLN A 354 6.41 -31.88 -11.69
N ALA A 355 7.08 -32.85 -12.32
CA ALA A 355 8.15 -32.57 -13.28
C ALA A 355 7.66 -31.73 -14.48
N LEU A 356 6.47 -32.02 -15.01
CA LEU A 356 5.83 -31.20 -16.05
C LEU A 356 5.49 -29.79 -15.56
N GLY A 357 5.08 -29.65 -14.29
CA GLY A 357 4.86 -28.37 -13.62
C GLY A 357 6.12 -27.52 -13.53
N TYR A 358 7.27 -28.11 -13.21
CA TYR A 358 8.56 -27.40 -13.26
C TYR A 358 9.01 -27.06 -14.68
N VAL A 359 8.71 -27.88 -15.69
CA VAL A 359 8.93 -27.52 -17.10
C VAL A 359 8.07 -26.32 -17.49
N PHE A 360 6.80 -26.28 -17.07
CA PHE A 360 5.90 -25.15 -17.29
C PHE A 360 6.40 -23.86 -16.59
N LEU A 361 6.85 -23.95 -15.34
CA LEU A 361 7.54 -22.86 -14.63
C LEU A 361 8.77 -22.35 -15.39
N GLY A 362 9.59 -23.26 -15.93
CA GLY A 362 10.76 -22.92 -16.75
C GLY A 362 10.39 -22.20 -18.05
N ILE A 363 9.29 -22.60 -18.71
CA ILE A 363 8.78 -21.92 -19.91
C ILE A 363 8.29 -20.50 -19.57
N LEU A 364 7.57 -20.32 -18.47
CA LEU A 364 7.16 -19.00 -17.99
C LEU A 364 8.38 -18.12 -17.70
N GLY A 365 9.35 -18.61 -16.94
CA GLY A 365 10.57 -17.88 -16.59
C GLY A 365 11.38 -17.46 -17.82
N PHE A 366 11.55 -18.36 -18.79
CA PHE A 366 12.18 -18.04 -20.08
C PHE A 366 11.38 -17.00 -20.87
N GLY A 367 10.06 -17.11 -20.92
CA GLY A 367 9.18 -16.17 -21.60
C GLY A 367 9.30 -14.74 -21.04
N TYR A 368 9.30 -14.60 -19.71
CA TYR A 368 9.53 -13.31 -19.07
C TYR A 368 10.94 -12.78 -19.30
N GLY A 369 11.97 -13.62 -19.18
CA GLY A 369 13.35 -13.23 -19.49
C GLY A 369 13.52 -12.68 -20.91
N ALA A 370 12.87 -13.32 -21.89
CA ALA A 370 12.85 -12.84 -23.27
C ALA A 370 12.12 -11.49 -23.41
N MET A 371 10.93 -11.32 -22.81
CA MET A 371 10.17 -10.06 -22.88
C MET A 371 10.90 -8.89 -22.18
N PHE A 372 11.54 -9.12 -21.03
CA PHE A 372 12.38 -8.10 -20.37
C PHE A 372 13.62 -7.76 -21.20
N SER A 373 14.30 -8.75 -21.78
CA SER A 373 15.47 -8.51 -22.64
C SER A 373 15.13 -7.74 -23.92
N GLN A 374 13.93 -7.94 -24.49
CA GLN A 374 13.48 -7.18 -25.66
C GLN A 374 13.30 -5.70 -25.30
N ARG A 375 12.69 -5.41 -24.16
CA ARG A 375 12.47 -4.03 -23.70
C ARG A 375 13.79 -3.28 -23.42
N ILE A 376 14.73 -3.90 -22.72
CA ILE A 376 16.06 -3.31 -22.46
C ILE A 376 16.82 -3.09 -23.79
N GLY A 377 16.59 -3.92 -24.80
CA GLY A 377 17.17 -3.77 -26.14
C GLY A 377 16.52 -2.67 -26.99
N GLU A 378 15.29 -2.25 -26.70
CA GLU A 378 14.62 -1.11 -27.36
C GLU A 378 14.97 0.22 -26.67
N GLU A 379 15.13 0.25 -25.35
CA GLU A 379 15.51 1.43 -24.54
C GLU A 379 17.04 1.69 -24.61
N GLY A 380 17.61 1.71 -25.82
CA GLY A 380 19.04 1.93 -26.10
C GLY A 380 19.55 3.36 -25.87
N GLU A 381 18.95 4.12 -24.97
CA GLU A 381 19.46 5.39 -24.49
C GLU A 381 20.44 5.15 -23.34
N ILE A 382 21.58 5.86 -23.35
CA ILE A 382 22.55 5.78 -22.26
C ILE A 382 21.94 6.49 -21.06
N TYR A 383 21.46 5.71 -20.08
CA TYR A 383 21.08 6.24 -18.78
C TYR A 383 22.27 6.98 -18.15
N VAL A 384 22.20 8.31 -18.11
CA VAL A 384 22.93 9.08 -17.12
C VAL A 384 22.33 8.69 -15.78
N ALA A 385 23.10 7.93 -15.00
CA ALA A 385 22.69 7.60 -13.64
C ALA A 385 22.76 8.87 -12.80
N ASP A 386 21.61 9.49 -12.53
CA ASP A 386 21.49 10.46 -11.44
C ASP A 386 21.83 9.73 -10.13
N GLU A 387 23.00 10.03 -9.57
CA GLU A 387 23.40 9.53 -8.27
C GLU A 387 22.52 10.17 -7.18
N GLN A 388 21.43 9.50 -6.79
CA GLN A 388 20.91 9.67 -5.44
C GLN A 388 20.22 8.42 -4.85
N SER A 389 20.97 7.79 -3.93
CA SER A 389 20.47 7.09 -2.75
C SER A 389 19.61 5.82 -2.93
N GLN A 390 20.28 4.67 -3.00
CA GLN A 390 19.95 3.57 -2.08
C GLN A 390 21.15 2.61 -1.85
N SER A 391 21.78 2.70 -0.68
CA SER A 391 22.72 1.67 -0.21
C SER A 391 21.95 0.43 0.22
N GLY A 392 22.13 -0.68 -0.49
CA GLY A 392 21.42 -1.93 -0.18
C GLY A 392 21.90 -3.14 -0.98
N LEU A 393 23.07 -3.68 -0.61
CA LEU A 393 23.50 -5.08 -0.82
C LEU A 393 23.18 -5.77 -2.16
N LEU A 394 24.21 -5.97 -3.01
CA LEU A 394 24.75 -7.30 -3.41
C LEU A 394 25.71 -7.14 -4.60
N GLN A 395 27.01 -7.06 -4.34
CA GLN A 395 28.02 -7.00 -5.39
C GLN A 395 28.48 -8.41 -5.79
N ALA A 396 27.87 -8.95 -6.85
CA ALA A 396 28.33 -10.18 -7.48
C ALA A 396 29.52 -9.89 -8.42
N THR A 397 30.73 -10.29 -8.01
CA THR A 397 31.94 -10.16 -8.83
C THR A 397 31.86 -11.08 -10.05
N ILE A 398 31.57 -10.53 -11.23
CA ILE A 398 31.76 -11.24 -12.50
C ILE A 398 33.17 -10.94 -13.00
N ALA A 399 34.00 -11.97 -13.08
CA ALA A 399 35.32 -11.88 -13.70
C ALA A 399 35.19 -11.82 -15.23
N ASN A 400 35.93 -10.91 -15.87
CA ASN A 400 36.00 -10.84 -17.33
C ASN A 400 36.67 -12.11 -17.91
N PRO A 401 36.09 -12.75 -18.93
CA PRO A 401 36.73 -13.88 -19.60
C PRO A 401 37.91 -13.41 -20.47
N VAL A 402 39.02 -14.16 -20.41
CA VAL A 402 40.17 -13.99 -21.29
C VAL A 402 39.83 -14.53 -22.68
N MET A 403 40.12 -13.78 -23.74
CA MET A 403 40.11 -14.30 -25.11
C MET A 403 41.21 -15.35 -25.28
N GLU A 404 40.85 -16.55 -25.74
CA GLU A 404 41.82 -17.49 -26.29
C GLU A 404 41.43 -17.94 -27.70
N THR A 405 42.45 -18.11 -28.55
CA THR A 405 42.36 -18.10 -30.01
C THR A 405 41.87 -19.43 -30.60
N GLN A 406 41.08 -19.37 -31.67
CA GLN A 406 40.65 -20.56 -32.41
C GLN A 406 41.82 -21.39 -32.96
N VAL A 407 41.80 -22.71 -32.75
CA VAL A 407 42.36 -23.69 -33.69
C VAL A 407 41.43 -24.90 -33.87
N GLN A 408 40.81 -24.94 -35.05
CA GLN A 408 40.50 -26.10 -35.91
C GLN A 408 40.47 -27.53 -35.28
N GLY A 409 39.31 -28.18 -35.35
CA GLY A 409 39.09 -29.52 -34.79
C GLY A 409 39.48 -30.72 -35.69
N GLY A 410 39.48 -31.91 -35.09
CA GLY A 410 39.63 -33.21 -35.77
C GLY A 410 38.88 -34.32 -35.01
N LEU A 411 38.20 -35.21 -35.74
CA LEU A 411 37.43 -36.33 -35.18
C LEU A 411 38.34 -37.40 -34.53
N LEU A 412 37.83 -38.10 -33.51
CA LEU A 412 37.67 -39.57 -33.56
C LEU A 412 36.81 -40.13 -32.40
N GLN A 413 36.21 -41.29 -32.65
CA GLN A 413 35.33 -42.05 -31.74
C GLN A 413 36.14 -42.86 -30.71
N ALA A 414 35.58 -43.17 -29.53
CA ALA A 414 35.17 -44.55 -29.17
C ALA A 414 34.86 -44.78 -27.66
N THR A 415 33.72 -45.43 -27.46
CA THR A 415 33.13 -46.09 -26.28
C THR A 415 33.97 -46.98 -25.34
N LYS A 416 33.39 -47.19 -24.12
CA LYS A 416 33.47 -48.29 -23.12
C LYS A 416 34.41 -48.08 -21.90
N LYS A 417 33.90 -48.02 -20.65
CA LYS A 417 33.37 -49.09 -19.73
C LYS A 417 34.53 -49.66 -18.86
N ILE A 418 34.50 -49.66 -17.52
CA ILE A 418 33.90 -50.67 -16.60
C ILE A 418 34.11 -50.26 -15.10
N ALA A 419 33.19 -50.67 -14.20
CA ALA A 419 33.22 -50.92 -12.73
C ALA A 419 34.29 -50.25 -11.81
N ALA A 420 33.99 -49.65 -10.63
CA ALA A 420 33.14 -49.99 -9.47
C ALA A 420 33.79 -50.90 -8.40
N LYS A 421 33.88 -50.39 -7.14
CA LYS A 421 33.60 -51.13 -5.88
C LYS A 421 33.42 -50.17 -4.68
N GLU A 422 32.55 -50.53 -3.75
CA GLU A 422 32.31 -49.90 -2.43
C GLU A 422 33.25 -50.47 -1.34
N GLU A 423 33.41 -49.75 -0.21
CA GLU A 423 33.15 -50.25 1.16
C GLU A 423 33.33 -49.14 2.24
N GLU A 424 32.84 -49.40 3.47
CA GLU A 424 32.41 -48.42 4.50
C GLU A 424 33.42 -48.18 5.69
N PRO A 425 33.14 -47.24 6.65
CA PRO A 425 34.06 -46.74 7.71
C PRO A 425 33.98 -47.59 9.04
N PRO A 426 34.31 -47.17 10.31
CA PRO A 426 34.67 -45.85 10.90
C PRO A 426 35.71 -45.80 12.08
N GLU A 427 35.76 -44.64 12.78
CA GLU A 427 36.33 -44.37 14.14
C GLU A 427 37.89 -44.26 14.30
N ILE A 428 38.49 -43.54 15.28
CA ILE A 428 37.95 -42.80 16.46
C ILE A 428 38.79 -41.52 16.86
N VAL A 429 38.14 -40.66 17.66
CA VAL A 429 38.50 -39.46 18.48
C VAL A 429 39.97 -39.21 18.96
N GLU A 430 40.39 -37.93 18.93
CA GLU A 430 41.04 -37.23 20.07
C GLU A 430 40.69 -35.72 20.08
N VAL A 431 40.61 -35.08 21.26
CA VAL A 431 40.12 -33.69 21.51
C VAL A 431 41.14 -32.94 22.37
N ILE A 432 41.41 -31.66 22.08
CA ILE A 432 42.02 -30.65 22.98
C ILE A 432 41.56 -29.24 22.55
N ASP A 433 41.48 -28.33 23.54
CA ASP A 433 40.72 -27.06 23.56
C ASP A 433 41.31 -25.85 22.79
N ASP A 434 40.49 -24.78 22.78
CA ASP A 434 40.67 -23.45 22.19
C ASP A 434 41.96 -22.70 22.57
N GLU A 435 42.49 -21.93 21.61
CA GLU A 435 43.28 -20.72 21.89
C GLU A 435 42.91 -19.60 20.89
N VAL A 436 42.34 -18.50 21.41
CA VAL A 436 41.91 -17.34 20.61
C VAL A 436 43.12 -16.42 20.39
N ILE A 437 43.54 -16.24 19.14
CA ILE A 437 44.59 -15.30 18.76
C ILE A 437 43.98 -14.07 18.09
N GLU A 438 44.02 -12.96 18.81
CA GLU A 438 43.65 -11.64 18.33
C GLU A 438 44.77 -11.09 17.42
N ILE A 439 44.46 -10.78 16.16
CA ILE A 439 45.45 -10.26 15.18
C ILE A 439 45.04 -8.84 14.78
N GLU A 440 45.74 -7.84 15.31
CA GLU A 440 45.61 -6.44 14.91
C GLU A 440 45.95 -6.26 13.42
N GLN A 441 45.03 -5.70 12.63
CA GLN A 441 45.32 -5.26 11.26
C GLN A 441 45.63 -3.74 11.26
N PRO A 442 46.70 -3.29 10.59
CA PRO A 442 47.11 -1.90 10.62
C PRO A 442 46.16 -0.99 9.82
N VAL A 443 45.78 0.13 10.43
CA VAL A 443 44.97 1.18 9.78
C VAL A 443 45.79 1.84 8.65
N PRO A 444 45.28 1.89 7.41
CA PRO A 444 45.97 2.60 6.32
C PRO A 444 45.95 4.11 6.55
N ILE A 445 47.13 4.72 6.53
CA ILE A 445 47.30 6.17 6.67
C ILE A 445 46.85 6.84 5.37
N ILE A 446 45.82 7.69 5.46
CA ILE A 446 45.35 8.50 4.33
C ILE A 446 46.39 9.59 4.05
N ALA A 447 47.05 9.52 2.90
CA ALA A 447 47.86 10.62 2.39
C ALA A 447 46.93 11.79 1.96
N PRO A 448 47.30 13.07 2.19
CA PRO A 448 46.47 14.19 1.77
C PRO A 448 46.32 14.20 0.25
N ALA A 449 45.09 14.23 -0.26
CA ALA A 449 44.83 14.44 -1.67
C ALA A 449 45.26 15.86 -2.06
N GLU A 450 46.03 15.99 -3.15
CA GLU A 450 46.27 17.29 -3.77
C GLU A 450 44.94 17.85 -4.28
N ILE A 451 44.59 19.06 -3.84
CA ILE A 451 43.38 19.75 -4.31
C ILE A 451 43.66 20.25 -5.73
N THR A 452 43.31 19.47 -6.73
CA THR A 452 43.29 19.92 -8.12
C THR A 452 42.29 21.06 -8.26
N ALA A 453 42.72 22.20 -8.78
CA ALA A 453 41.89 23.39 -8.86
C ALA A 453 40.67 23.15 -9.78
N ILE A 454 39.47 23.41 -9.25
CA ILE A 454 38.22 23.33 -10.02
C ILE A 454 38.20 24.48 -11.05
N HIS A 455 38.05 24.14 -12.33
CA HIS A 455 37.96 25.12 -13.41
C HIS A 455 36.61 25.86 -13.37
N ASP A 456 36.60 27.20 -13.36
CA ASP A 456 35.37 28.05 -13.28
C ASP A 456 34.50 28.05 -14.56
N GLY A 457 34.62 27.00 -15.39
CA GLY A 457 33.74 26.76 -16.53
C GLY A 457 33.79 27.78 -17.69
N LEU A 458 34.49 28.90 -17.52
CA LEU A 458 34.54 30.00 -18.49
C LEU A 458 35.62 29.75 -19.55
N ILE A 459 35.23 29.80 -20.82
CA ILE A 459 36.11 29.70 -21.98
C ILE A 459 35.93 30.97 -22.82
N GLU A 460 36.93 31.85 -22.84
CA GLU A 460 36.93 33.05 -23.68
C GLU A 460 37.30 32.70 -25.13
N THR A 461 36.51 33.18 -26.10
CA THR A 461 36.81 33.01 -27.53
C THR A 461 37.55 34.23 -28.08
N ALA A 462 38.35 34.01 -29.13
CA ALA A 462 39.10 35.09 -29.79
C ALA A 462 38.21 36.16 -30.44
N ASP A 463 36.92 35.87 -30.65
CA ASP A 463 35.93 36.76 -31.25
C ASP A 463 35.16 37.61 -30.21
N GLY A 464 35.64 37.67 -28.96
CA GLY A 464 35.19 38.63 -27.95
C GLY A 464 33.93 38.26 -27.19
N PHE A 465 33.57 36.97 -27.14
CA PHE A 465 32.51 36.45 -26.27
C PHE A 465 33.00 35.22 -25.50
N ALA A 466 32.40 34.94 -24.34
CA ALA A 466 32.77 33.81 -23.50
C ALA A 466 31.66 32.75 -23.48
N ILE A 467 32.05 31.48 -23.50
CA ILE A 467 31.18 30.32 -23.34
C ILE A 467 31.34 29.82 -21.90
N ARG A 468 30.24 29.70 -21.15
CA ARG A 468 30.26 29.11 -19.80
C ARG A 468 29.70 27.70 -19.84
N LEU A 469 30.55 26.73 -19.59
CA LEU A 469 30.18 25.33 -19.33
C LEU A 469 30.19 25.06 -17.82
N PRO A 470 29.50 24.03 -17.31
CA PRO A 470 29.68 23.56 -15.94
C PRO A 470 31.15 23.13 -15.70
N GLY A 471 31.72 23.48 -14.55
CA GLY A 471 33.16 23.29 -14.26
C GLY A 471 33.59 21.82 -14.19
N ASP A 472 32.68 20.97 -13.71
CA ASP A 472 32.74 19.52 -13.73
C ASP A 472 32.81 18.95 -15.15
N VAL A 473 32.00 19.46 -16.08
CA VAL A 473 32.03 19.07 -17.50
C VAL A 473 33.37 19.43 -18.14
N VAL A 474 33.90 20.64 -17.88
CA VAL A 474 35.23 21.04 -18.37
C VAL A 474 36.34 20.16 -17.79
N GLN A 475 36.28 19.85 -16.49
CA GLN A 475 37.27 18.99 -15.85
C GLN A 475 37.26 17.57 -16.44
N ASN A 476 36.07 17.01 -16.72
CA ASN A 476 35.91 15.70 -17.35
C ASN A 476 36.42 15.68 -18.79
N ILE A 477 36.21 16.75 -19.57
CA ILE A 477 36.79 16.91 -20.91
C ILE A 477 38.33 16.95 -20.84
N LEU A 478 38.91 17.77 -19.96
CA LEU A 478 40.37 17.87 -19.79
C LEU A 478 40.99 16.54 -19.35
N ASN A 479 40.38 15.86 -18.39
CA ASN A 479 40.82 14.52 -17.96
C ASN A 479 40.74 13.51 -19.11
N SER A 480 39.70 13.58 -19.96
CA SER A 480 39.55 12.67 -21.11
C SER A 480 40.59 12.93 -22.19
N ILE A 481 40.93 14.20 -22.49
CA ILE A 481 41.99 14.57 -23.43
C ILE A 481 43.36 14.13 -22.90
N ASN A 482 43.65 14.36 -21.61
CA ASN A 482 44.93 13.97 -21.00
C ASN A 482 45.13 12.45 -20.94
N ASN A 483 44.06 11.68 -20.75
CA ASN A 483 44.12 10.22 -20.68
C ASN A 483 44.03 9.52 -22.06
N THR A 484 43.80 10.27 -23.14
CA THR A 484 43.67 9.71 -24.50
C THR A 484 44.87 10.12 -25.37
N PRO A 485 45.70 9.18 -25.88
CA PRO A 485 46.75 9.50 -26.84
C PRO A 485 46.17 10.09 -28.13
N HIS A 486 46.61 11.29 -28.50
CA HIS A 486 46.04 12.08 -29.61
C HIS A 486 47.10 12.58 -30.62
N GLU A 487 48.20 11.83 -30.80
CA GLU A 487 49.21 12.17 -31.82
C GLU A 487 48.59 12.16 -33.24
N GLY A 488 48.75 13.27 -33.98
CA GLY A 488 48.21 13.46 -35.33
C GLY A 488 46.73 13.89 -35.41
N PHE A 489 46.08 14.11 -34.26
CA PHE A 489 44.69 14.56 -34.20
C PHE A 489 44.51 15.74 -33.23
N LYS A 490 43.80 16.77 -33.70
CA LYS A 490 43.40 17.91 -32.88
C LYS A 490 42.02 17.66 -32.25
N PRO A 491 41.89 17.69 -30.91
CA PRO A 491 40.58 17.70 -30.27
C PRO A 491 39.85 19.01 -30.56
N VAL A 492 38.62 18.90 -31.06
CA VAL A 492 37.71 20.01 -31.38
C VAL A 492 36.39 19.80 -30.66
N LEU A 493 35.96 20.80 -29.88
CA LEU A 493 34.68 20.77 -29.18
C LEU A 493 33.58 21.30 -30.10
N GLY A 494 32.63 20.44 -30.47
CA GLY A 494 31.45 20.78 -31.25
C GLY A 494 30.18 20.77 -30.41
N PHE A 495 29.09 21.28 -30.97
CA PHE A 495 27.74 21.12 -30.44
C PHE A 495 26.88 20.35 -31.45
N SER A 496 26.10 19.38 -30.97
CA SER A 496 25.11 18.70 -31.79
C SER A 496 23.97 19.66 -32.21
N PRO A 497 23.15 19.31 -33.22
CA PRO A 497 21.94 20.07 -33.54
C PRO A 497 20.92 20.15 -32.39
N SER A 498 21.05 19.29 -31.36
CA SER A 498 20.27 19.31 -30.11
C SER A 498 20.95 20.09 -28.97
N GLY A 499 22.10 20.72 -29.21
CA GLY A 499 22.83 21.53 -28.23
C GLY A 499 23.73 20.77 -27.26
N GLN A 500 23.94 19.46 -27.47
CA GLN A 500 24.83 18.64 -26.64
C GLN A 500 26.30 18.88 -27.02
N VAL A 501 27.18 18.94 -26.01
CA VAL A 501 28.64 19.08 -26.22
C VAL A 501 29.21 17.76 -26.74
N MET A 502 29.94 17.82 -27.85
CA MET A 502 30.62 16.68 -28.47
C MET A 502 32.12 16.95 -28.58
N LEU A 503 32.97 15.98 -28.25
CA LEU A 503 34.41 16.05 -28.47
C LEU A 503 34.77 15.24 -29.73
N ASN A 504 35.13 15.94 -30.80
CA ASN A 504 35.58 15.34 -32.05
C ASN A 504 37.11 15.39 -32.13
N PHE A 505 37.71 14.43 -32.82
CA PHE A 505 39.15 14.43 -33.11
C PHE A 505 39.33 14.59 -34.62
N GLU A 506 39.73 15.79 -35.04
CA GLU A 506 39.99 16.11 -36.45
C GLU A 506 41.47 15.85 -36.76
N THR A 507 41.80 15.33 -37.94
CA THR A 507 43.21 15.19 -38.37
C THR A 507 43.86 16.55 -38.52
N GLU A 508 45.12 16.71 -38.09
CA GLU A 508 45.92 17.92 -38.36
C GLU A 508 46.18 18.20 -39.85
#